data_AF-R9INJ4-F1
#
_entry.id   AF-R9INJ4-F1
#
_cell.length_a   1.000
_cell.length_b   1.000
_cell.length_c   1.000
_cell.angle_alpha   90.00
_cell.angle_beta   90.00
_cell.angle_gamma   90.00
#
_symmetry.space_group_name_H-M   'P 1'
#
loop_
_entity.id
_entity.type
_entity.pdbx_description
1 polymer ?
#
loop_
_entity_poly.entity_id
_entity_poly.type
_entity_poly.pdbx_seq_one_letter_code
_entity_poly.pdbx_strand_id
1 'polypeptide(L)' 'MPLEELKKKETLWHLNMMLEIFEGNGVSELYFNRNLDAPAPELK' A
#
# COMPACT_ATOMS: atom_id res chain seq x y z
N MET A 1 20.31 0.13 -3.35
CA MET A 1 19.42 0.86 -4.28
C MET A 1 18.78 1.98 -3.49
N PRO A 2 18.94 3.26 -3.87
CA PRO A 2 18.29 4.39 -3.22
C PRO A 2 16.77 4.25 -3.19
N LEU A 3 16.10 4.85 -2.19
CA LEU A 3 14.64 4.79 -2.03
C LEU A 3 13.90 5.30 -3.28
N GLU A 4 14.43 6.34 -3.92
CA GLU A 4 13.95 6.90 -5.20
C GLU A 4 13.98 5.88 -6.35
N GLU A 5 15.01 5.05 -6.42
CA GLU A 5 15.13 4.01 -7.45
C GLU A 5 14.24 2.80 -7.16
N LEU A 6 14.07 2.46 -5.88
CA LEU A 6 13.16 1.39 -5.44
C LEU A 6 11.71 1.75 -5.76
N LYS A 7 11.27 2.99 -5.51
CA LYS A 7 9.94 3.51 -5.87
C LYS A 7 9.63 3.45 -7.37
N LYS A 8 10.65 3.48 -8.23
CA LYS A 8 10.50 3.42 -9.70
C LYS A 8 10.47 2.00 -10.23
N LYS A 9 11.11 1.05 -9.53
CA LYS A 9 11.21 -0.36 -9.94
C LYS A 9 10.10 -1.22 -9.36
N GLU A 10 9.76 -0.99 -8.11
CA GLU A 10 8.61 -1.60 -7.45
C GLU A 10 7.61 -0.51 -7.17
N THR A 11 6.36 -0.76 -7.56
CA THR A 11 5.25 0.05 -7.11
C THR A 11 5.09 -0.23 -5.60
N LEU A 12 5.81 0.52 -4.77
CA LEU A 12 5.76 0.46 -3.30
C LEU A 12 4.44 1.03 -2.76
N TRP A 13 3.34 0.84 -3.49
CA TRP A 13 2.02 1.36 -3.14
C TRP A 13 1.60 0.87 -1.75
N HIS A 14 2.02 -0.34 -1.36
CA HIS A 14 1.73 -0.91 -0.05
C HIS A 14 2.40 -0.12 1.08
N LEU A 15 3.57 0.48 0.85
CA LEU A 15 4.21 1.35 1.85
C LEU A 15 3.45 2.66 2.03
N ASN A 16 2.96 3.25 0.93
CA ASN A 16 2.13 4.46 1.03
C ASN A 16 0.82 4.16 1.78
N MET A 17 0.17 3.02 1.51
CA MET A 17 -1.04 2.62 2.23
C MET A 17 -0.79 2.33 3.72
N MET A 18 0.36 1.72 4.06
CA MET A 18 0.73 1.52 5.46
C MET A 18 1.01 2.85 6.17
N LEU A 19 1.57 3.85 5.48
CA LEU A 19 1.79 5.18 6.04
C LEU A 19 0.47 5.88 6.40
N GLU A 20 -0.57 5.77 5.56
CA GLU A 20 -1.92 6.29 5.86
C GLU A 20 -2.48 5.74 7.19
N ILE A 21 -2.21 4.46 7.48
CA ILE A 21 -2.58 3.81 8.75
C ILE A 21 -1.76 4.38 9.92
N PHE A 22 -0.45 4.53 9.75
CA PHE A 22 0.43 5.04 10.81
C PHE A 22 0.23 6.53 11.11
N GLU A 23 -0.15 7.33 10.10
CA GLU A 23 -0.44 8.76 10.24
C GLU A 23 -1.80 9.02 10.92
N GLY A 24 -2.63 7.98 11.09
CA GLY A 24 -3.87 8.06 11.86
C GLY A 24 -5.01 8.74 11.10
N ASN A 25 -5.02 8.67 9.77
CA ASN A 25 -6.02 9.30 8.89
C ASN A 25 -7.40 8.62 8.92
N GLY A 26 -7.75 7.91 10.00
CA GLY A 26 -9.03 7.23 10.18
C GLY A 26 -9.14 5.85 9.54
N VAL A 27 -8.08 5.40 8.86
CA VAL A 27 -7.92 4.04 8.31
C VAL A 27 -6.97 3.25 9.20
N SER A 28 -7.32 2.00 9.47
CA SER A 28 -6.62 1.12 10.43
C SER A 28 -6.21 -0.22 9.83
N GLU A 29 -6.82 -0.61 8.71
CA GLU A 29 -6.64 -1.92 8.11
C GLU A 29 -6.32 -1.83 6.62
N LEU A 30 -5.44 -2.72 6.17
CA LEU A 30 -5.12 -2.92 4.76
C LEU A 30 -5.65 -4.29 4.31
N TYR A 31 -6.65 -4.31 3.43
CA TYR A 31 -7.33 -5.52 3.00
C TYR A 31 -6.85 -6.00 1.62
N PHE A 32 -6.33 -7.24 1.56
CA PHE A 32 -5.89 -7.87 0.32
C PHE A 32 -6.92 -8.87 -0.19
N ASN A 33 -7.68 -8.48 -1.23
CA ASN A 33 -8.58 -9.41 -1.88
C ASN A 33 -7.81 -10.29 -2.88
N ARG A 34 -7.64 -11.57 -2.54
CA ARG A 34 -6.93 -12.55 -3.40
C ARG A 34 -7.83 -13.22 -4.45
N ASN A 35 -9.13 -12.94 -4.44
CA ASN A 35 -10.12 -13.59 -5.31
C ASN A 35 -10.52 -12.73 -6.52
N LEU A 36 -9.98 -11.51 -6.65
CA LEU A 36 -10.19 -10.64 -7.81
C LEU A 36 -8.97 -10.68 -8.71
N ASP A 37 -9.20 -10.74 -10.03
CA ASP A 37 -8.15 -10.69 -11.08
C ASP A 37 -7.30 -9.41 -11.04
N ALA A 38 -7.68 -8.41 -10.24
CA ALA A 38 -6.88 -7.25 -9.89
C ALA A 38 -6.83 -7.11 -8.35
N PRO A 39 -5.67 -7.32 -7.71
CA PRO A 39 -5.54 -7.40 -6.26
C PRO A 39 -5.19 -6.03 -5.66
N ALA A 40 -5.74 -4.93 -6.19
CA ALA A 40 -5.49 -3.62 -5.60
C ALA A 40 -6.14 -3.64 -4.20
N PRO A 41 -5.37 -3.54 -3.11
CA PRO A 41 -5.94 -3.61 -1.79
C PRO A 41 -6.61 -2.31 -1.41
N GLU A 42 -7.46 -2.42 -0.40
CA GLU A 42 -8.31 -1.36 0.08
C GLU A 42 -7.91 -0.97 1.50
N LEU A 43 -7.93 0.33 1.79
CA LEU A 43 -7.81 0.85 3.14
C LEU A 43 -9.20 0.91 3.80
N LYS A 44 -9.31 0.41 5.03
CA LYS A 44 -10.54 0.44 5.84
C LYS A 44 -10.32 1.01 7.22
#